data_AF-A0A817ND57-F1
#
_entry.id   AF-A0A817ND57-F1
#
_cell.length_a   1.000
_cell.length_b   1.000
_cell.length_c   1.000
_cell.angle_alpha   90.00
_cell.angle_beta   90.00
_cell.angle_gamma   90.00
#
_symmetry.space_group_name_H-M   'P 1'
#
loop_
_entity.id
_entity.type
_entity.pdbx_description
1 polymer ?
#
loop_
_entity_poly.entity_id
_entity_poly.type
_entity_poly.pdbx_seq_one_letter_code
_entity_poly.pdbx_strand_id
1 'polypeptide(L)'
;MAQLNKFMFNIRSVISFDDEINLPSNEDIQYIFRDFKNNEIISCINYFFKETKGECLIYSNPYTLKDYNNITNNFPGGLFKNVRRISLFDEHPFEHEFFLKIAQSFPFLNELDLKNYQQQKNKRCSK
;
A
#
# COMPACT_ATOMS: atom_id res chain seq x y z
N MET A 1 28.06 14.84 17.36
CA MET A 1 27.42 14.59 16.05
C MET A 1 26.08 13.93 16.34
N ALA A 2 24.96 14.52 15.89
CA ALA A 2 23.66 13.91 16.10
C ALA A 2 23.59 12.60 15.30
N GLN A 3 23.66 11.48 16.00
CA GLN A 3 23.40 10.17 15.43
C GLN A 3 21.89 10.16 15.15
N LEU A 4 21.50 10.32 13.89
CA LEU A 4 20.11 10.26 13.45
C LEU A 4 19.64 8.81 13.64
N ASN A 5 19.18 8.49 14.86
CA ASN A 5 18.99 7.11 15.31
C ASN A 5 17.79 6.41 14.64
N LYS A 6 16.93 7.14 13.91
CA LYS A 6 15.84 6.56 13.13
C LYS A 6 15.35 7.55 12.08
N PHE A 7 15.57 7.25 10.80
CA PHE A 7 15.00 8.02 9.71
C PHE A 7 13.61 7.45 9.40
N MET A 8 12.57 8.18 9.83
CA MET A 8 11.18 7.78 9.61
C MET A 8 10.58 8.57 8.46
N PHE A 9 10.02 7.87 7.47
CA PHE A 9 9.42 8.52 6.31
C PHE A 9 8.24 7.73 5.77
N ASN A 10 7.38 8.47 5.10
CA ASN A 10 6.33 7.98 4.23
C ASN A 10 6.37 8.83 2.95
N ILE A 11 6.70 8.21 1.84
CA ILE A 11 6.75 8.86 0.53
C ILE A 11 5.66 8.23 -0.31
N ARG A 12 4.80 9.09 -0.86
CA ARG A 12 3.81 8.72 -1.86
C ARG A 12 4.10 9.51 -3.12
N SER A 13 4.34 8.81 -4.21
CA SER A 13 4.55 9.37 -5.53
C SER A 13 3.46 8.88 -6.47
N VAL A 14 2.96 9.77 -7.32
CA VAL A 14 2.00 9.44 -8.39
C VAL A 14 2.75 9.54 -9.71
N ILE A 15 2.56 8.52 -10.54
CA ILE A 15 3.17 8.38 -11.86
C ILE A 15 2.05 8.56 -12.89
N SER A 16 2.27 9.36 -13.92
CA SER A 16 1.39 9.39 -15.11
C SER A 16 2.14 8.69 -16.22
N PHE A 17 1.55 7.68 -16.84
CA PHE A 17 2.16 6.97 -17.96
C PHE A 17 1.16 6.94 -19.11
N ASP A 18 1.28 7.90 -20.02
CA ASP A 18 0.40 7.96 -21.18
C ASP A 18 0.83 6.93 -22.25
N ASP A 19 2.12 6.54 -22.31
CA ASP A 19 2.67 5.58 -23.31
C ASP A 19 3.92 4.79 -22.83
N GLU A 20 4.19 4.69 -21.52
CA GLU A 20 5.40 3.97 -21.05
C GLU A 20 5.26 2.45 -21.14
N ILE A 21 6.20 1.80 -21.81
CA ILE A 21 6.24 0.34 -22.02
C ILE A 21 6.99 -0.37 -20.87
N ASN A 22 7.91 0.33 -20.21
CA ASN A 22 8.79 -0.24 -19.18
C ASN A 22 8.51 0.37 -17.81
N LEU A 23 7.46 -0.13 -17.17
CA LEU A 23 7.06 0.26 -15.83
C LEU A 23 7.85 -0.57 -14.79
N PRO A 24 8.53 0.06 -13.80
CA PRO A 24 9.30 -0.68 -12.79
C PRO A 24 8.42 -1.59 -11.94
N SER A 25 8.91 -2.78 -11.63
CA SER A 25 8.25 -3.72 -10.72
C SER A 25 8.42 -3.32 -9.25
N ASN A 26 7.70 -4.00 -8.34
CA ASN A 26 7.91 -3.84 -6.91
C ASN A 26 9.35 -4.21 -6.51
N GLU A 27 9.88 -5.26 -7.13
CA GLU A 27 11.24 -5.74 -6.92
C GLU A 27 12.28 -4.71 -7.37
N ASP A 28 12.06 -4.07 -8.52
CA ASP A 28 12.95 -3.02 -9.04
C ASP A 28 13.05 -1.83 -8.08
N ILE A 29 11.90 -1.36 -7.57
CA ILE A 29 11.87 -0.25 -6.60
C ILE A 29 12.48 -0.68 -5.26
N GLN A 30 12.14 -1.88 -4.77
CA GLN A 30 12.67 -2.38 -3.50
C GLN A 30 14.19 -2.55 -3.54
N TYR A 31 14.73 -2.93 -4.70
CA TYR A 31 16.17 -3.10 -4.92
C TYR A 31 16.97 -1.81 -4.75
N ILE A 32 16.37 -0.64 -4.96
CA ILE A 32 17.00 0.68 -4.72
C ILE A 32 17.41 0.82 -3.25
N PHE A 33 16.68 0.15 -2.34
CA PHE A 33 16.93 0.19 -0.90
C PHE A 33 17.79 -0.98 -0.39
N ARG A 34 18.35 -1.83 -1.27
CA ARG A 34 19.12 -3.03 -0.87
C ARG A 34 20.32 -2.72 0.05
N ASP A 35 20.92 -1.53 -0.11
CA ASP A 35 22.11 -1.10 0.62
C ASP A 35 21.75 -0.36 1.94
N PHE A 36 20.46 -0.08 2.17
CA PHE A 36 19.99 0.42 3.45
C PHE A 36 19.95 -0.73 4.46
N LYS A 37 20.86 -0.69 5.45
CA LYS A 37 21.01 -1.72 6.49
C LYS A 37 19.77 -1.94 7.39
N ASN A 38 18.78 -1.07 7.30
CA ASN A 38 17.52 -1.24 8.00
C ASN A 38 16.55 -1.91 7.02
N ASN A 39 16.34 -3.22 7.16
CA ASN A 39 15.28 -4.04 6.53
C ASN A 39 13.85 -3.57 6.90
N GLU A 40 13.70 -2.30 7.23
CA GLU A 40 12.50 -1.62 7.66
C GLU A 40 11.93 -0.76 6.54
N ILE A 41 12.61 -0.58 5.40
CA ILE A 41 12.05 0.15 4.25
C ILE A 41 11.26 -0.82 3.39
N ILE A 42 9.95 -0.57 3.29
CA ILE A 42 9.06 -1.29 2.40
C ILE A 42 8.66 -0.34 1.28
N SER A 43 8.74 -0.82 0.05
CA SER A 43 8.20 -0.14 -1.12
C SER A 43 7.09 -0.98 -1.75
N CYS A 44 6.09 -0.29 -2.28
CA CYS A 44 5.02 -0.89 -3.05
C CYS A 44 4.70 0.03 -4.24
N ILE A 45 4.65 -0.52 -5.45
CA ILE A 45 4.23 0.15 -6.66
C ILE A 45 3.01 -0.56 -7.24
N ASN A 46 2.05 0.25 -7.66
CA ASN A 46 0.78 -0.17 -8.25
C ASN A 46 0.54 0.60 -9.53
N TYR A 47 -0.01 -0.08 -10.53
CA TYR A 47 -0.37 0.51 -11.81
C TYR A 47 -1.85 0.34 -12.06
N PHE A 48 -2.50 1.46 -12.36
CA PHE A 48 -3.92 1.58 -12.67
C PHE A 48 -4.03 1.93 -14.15
N PHE A 49 -4.09 0.91 -15.01
CA PHE A 49 -4.02 1.07 -16.46
C PHE A 49 -5.24 1.80 -17.04
N LYS A 50 -6.42 1.67 -16.42
CA LYS A 50 -7.63 2.39 -16.84
C LYS A 50 -7.51 3.90 -16.57
N GLU A 51 -6.74 4.27 -15.56
CA GLU A 51 -6.51 5.68 -15.19
C GLU A 51 -5.20 6.25 -15.74
N THR A 52 -4.43 5.47 -16.51
CA THR A 52 -3.06 5.79 -17.00
C THR A 52 -2.13 6.32 -15.91
N LYS A 53 -2.29 5.77 -14.69
CA LYS A 53 -1.61 6.25 -13.48
C LYS A 53 -1.00 5.13 -12.67
N GLY A 54 0.12 5.43 -12.04
CA GLY A 54 0.79 4.56 -11.09
C GLY A 54 0.90 5.25 -9.75
N GLU A 55 1.04 4.45 -8.70
CA GLU A 55 1.33 4.96 -7.37
C GLU A 55 2.47 4.15 -6.77
N CYS A 56 3.48 4.86 -6.30
CA CYS A 56 4.59 4.28 -5.55
C CYS A 56 4.53 4.79 -4.10
N LEU A 57 4.48 3.85 -3.17
CA LEU A 57 4.46 4.06 -1.73
C LEU A 57 5.77 3.51 -1.16
N ILE A 58 6.49 4.31 -0.38
CA ILE A 58 7.74 3.91 0.25
C ILE A 58 7.71 4.37 1.70
N TYR A 59 7.96 3.44 2.62
CA TYR A 59 7.88 3.75 4.03
C TYR A 59 8.85 2.98 4.90
N SER A 60 9.25 3.62 5.99
CA SER A 60 10.02 3.00 7.08
C SER A 60 9.12 2.37 8.14
N ASN A 61 9.46 1.17 8.59
CA ASN A 61 8.86 0.45 9.71
C ASN A 61 9.66 0.71 11.01
N PRO A 62 9.06 0.78 12.21
CA PRO A 62 7.64 0.88 12.51
C PRO A 62 7.04 2.17 11.97
N TYR A 63 5.84 2.05 11.41
CA TYR A 63 5.12 3.16 10.80
C TYR A 63 4.37 3.98 11.85
N THR A 64 4.46 5.32 11.80
CA THR A 64 3.84 6.22 12.81
C THR A 64 2.68 7.04 12.29
N LEU A 65 2.32 6.93 11.01
CA LEU A 65 1.20 7.71 10.49
C LEU A 65 -0.14 7.25 11.04
N LYS A 66 -1.11 8.16 10.97
CA LYS A 66 -2.49 7.93 11.36
C LYS A 66 -3.39 7.56 10.18
N ASP A 67 -3.07 8.03 8.98
CA ASP A 67 -3.93 7.88 7.80
C ASP A 67 -3.15 7.23 6.64
N TYR A 68 -3.52 6.01 6.25
CA TYR A 68 -2.88 5.28 5.15
C TYR A 68 -3.82 5.24 3.95
N ASN A 69 -3.56 6.13 2.99
CA ASN A 69 -4.40 6.27 1.80
C ASN A 69 -3.96 5.35 0.66
N ASN A 70 -4.94 4.91 -0.13
CA ASN A 70 -4.82 4.18 -1.39
C ASN A 70 -4.14 2.81 -1.29
N ILE A 71 -4.51 2.04 -0.28
CA ILE A 71 -4.08 0.65 -0.19
C ILE A 71 -4.75 -0.17 -1.29
N THR A 72 -3.95 -0.94 -2.03
CA THR A 72 -4.36 -1.81 -3.15
C THR A 72 -4.30 -3.29 -2.77
N ASN A 73 -4.74 -4.19 -3.64
CA ASN A 73 -4.63 -5.65 -3.44
C ASN A 73 -3.18 -6.13 -3.29
N ASN A 74 -2.19 -5.39 -3.80
CA ASN A 74 -0.77 -5.73 -3.67
C ASN A 74 -0.19 -5.35 -2.31
N PHE A 75 -1.02 -4.81 -1.39
CA PHE A 75 -0.61 -4.50 -0.04
C PHE A 75 0.15 -5.68 0.59
N PRO A 76 1.43 -5.53 0.96
CA PRO A 76 2.25 -6.65 1.42
C PRO A 76 1.81 -7.16 2.80
N GLY A 77 1.09 -6.34 3.57
CA GLY A 77 0.78 -6.60 4.98
C GLY A 77 1.76 -5.88 5.90
N GLY A 78 1.88 -6.35 7.14
CA GLY A 78 2.66 -5.72 8.20
C GLY A 78 1.78 -5.26 9.35
N LEU A 79 2.38 -4.71 10.41
CA LEU A 79 1.65 -4.31 11.63
C LEU A 79 1.71 -2.80 11.83
N PHE A 80 0.56 -2.15 11.66
CA PHE A 80 0.43 -0.70 11.59
C PHE A 80 -0.36 -0.16 12.80
N LYS A 81 0.22 -0.24 13.99
CA LYS A 81 -0.45 0.11 15.26
C LYS A 81 -0.88 1.57 15.39
N ASN A 82 -0.31 2.48 14.60
CA ASN A 82 -0.59 3.91 14.70
C ASN A 82 -1.67 4.38 13.71
N VAL A 83 -1.96 3.57 12.70
CA VAL A 83 -2.99 3.86 11.69
C VAL A 83 -4.36 3.77 12.34
N ARG A 84 -5.22 4.72 11.98
CA ARG A 84 -6.61 4.83 12.42
C ARG A 84 -7.54 4.86 11.22
N ARG A 85 -7.11 5.50 10.13
CA ARG A 85 -7.89 5.61 8.91
C ARG A 85 -7.14 4.99 7.75
N ILE A 86 -7.87 4.27 6.90
CA ILE A 86 -7.34 3.84 5.62
C ILE A 86 -8.33 4.13 4.50
N SER A 87 -7.80 4.42 3.32
CA SER A 87 -8.56 4.38 2.08
C SER A 87 -8.05 3.25 1.19
N LEU A 88 -8.99 2.54 0.58
CA LEU A 88 -8.73 1.41 -0.31
C LEU A 88 -9.15 1.78 -1.73
N PHE A 89 -8.27 1.53 -2.69
CA PHE A 89 -8.57 1.71 -4.11
C PHE A 89 -7.82 0.67 -4.95
N ASP A 90 -8.53 0.01 -5.85
CA ASP A 90 -7.93 -0.90 -6.83
C ASP A 90 -8.85 -1.04 -8.06
N GLU A 91 -8.26 -1.33 -9.21
CA GLU A 91 -8.98 -1.70 -10.43
C GLU A 91 -9.54 -3.12 -10.38
N HIS A 92 -9.02 -3.96 -9.49
CA HIS A 92 -9.47 -5.32 -9.24
C HIS A 92 -10.38 -5.39 -8.00
N PRO A 93 -11.36 -6.32 -7.96
CA PRO A 93 -12.19 -6.51 -6.77
C PRO A 93 -11.36 -6.83 -5.52
N PHE A 94 -11.76 -6.27 -4.37
CA PHE A 94 -11.24 -6.71 -3.07
C PHE A 94 -12.02 -7.93 -2.59
N GLU A 95 -11.34 -9.08 -2.49
CA GLU A 95 -11.94 -10.33 -2.01
C GLU A 95 -11.90 -10.43 -0.48
N HIS A 96 -12.62 -11.40 0.09
CA HIS A 96 -12.74 -11.54 1.55
C HIS A 96 -11.39 -11.66 2.27
N GLU A 97 -10.46 -12.41 1.69
CA GLU A 97 -9.11 -12.63 2.21
C GLU A 97 -8.32 -11.32 2.34
N PHE A 98 -8.59 -10.35 1.46
CA PHE A 98 -7.99 -9.02 1.57
C PHE A 98 -8.45 -8.30 2.84
N PHE A 99 -9.75 -8.35 3.16
CA PHE A 99 -10.27 -7.71 4.38
C PHE A 99 -9.75 -8.39 5.66
N LEU A 100 -9.52 -9.71 5.64
CA LEU A 100 -8.83 -10.41 6.72
C LEU A 100 -7.39 -9.89 6.90
N LYS A 101 -6.67 -9.70 5.79
CA LYS A 101 -5.33 -9.12 5.81
C LYS A 101 -5.32 -7.69 6.35
N ILE A 102 -6.29 -6.87 5.96
CA ILE A 102 -6.49 -5.51 6.51
C ILE A 102 -6.74 -5.57 8.02
N ALA A 103 -7.66 -6.41 8.49
CA ALA A 103 -7.97 -6.51 9.92
C ALA A 103 -6.74 -6.92 10.76
N GLN A 104 -5.91 -7.82 10.25
CA GLN A 104 -4.66 -8.24 10.90
C GLN A 104 -3.61 -7.12 10.91
N SER A 105 -3.53 -6.36 9.82
CA SER A 105 -2.54 -5.30 9.66
C SER A 105 -2.86 -4.03 10.45
N PHE A 106 -4.13 -3.72 10.65
CA PHE A 106 -4.60 -2.45 11.22
C PHE A 106 -5.46 -2.68 12.49
N PRO A 107 -4.86 -3.13 13.61
CA PRO A 107 -5.62 -3.55 14.80
C PRO A 107 -6.40 -2.43 15.50
N PHE A 108 -6.14 -1.17 15.18
CA PHE A 108 -6.78 0.00 15.79
C PHE A 108 -7.50 0.87 14.75
N LEU A 109 -7.85 0.29 13.59
CA LEU A 109 -8.60 0.98 12.55
C LEU A 109 -9.97 1.40 13.06
N ASN A 110 -10.34 2.67 12.87
CA ASN A 110 -11.66 3.19 13.19
C ASN A 110 -12.41 3.74 11.96
N GLU A 111 -11.71 3.96 10.84
CA GLU A 111 -12.30 4.48 9.61
C GLU A 111 -11.75 3.72 8.39
N LEU A 112 -12.66 3.26 7.53
CA LEU A 112 -12.37 2.54 6.30
C LEU A 112 -13.13 3.20 5.17
N ASP A 113 -12.41 3.86 4.26
CA ASP A 113 -12.97 4.31 2.99
C ASP A 113 -12.64 3.28 1.90
N LEU A 114 -13.64 2.84 1.15
CA LEU A 114 -13.50 1.81 0.13
C LEU A 114 -14.07 2.31 -1.18
N LYS A 115 -13.18 2.48 -2.16
CA LYS A 115 -13.55 2.82 -3.52
C LYS A 115 -13.15 1.68 -4.45
N ASN A 116 -14.13 0.85 -4.81
CA ASN A 116 -13.93 -0.22 -5.77
C ASN A 116 -15.08 -0.24 -6.78
N TYR A 117 -14.75 -0.10 -8.06
CA TYR A 117 -15.74 -0.08 -9.13
C TYR A 117 -16.11 -1.48 -9.64
N GLN A 118 -15.38 -2.52 -9.22
CA GLN A 118 -15.59 -3.89 -9.62
C GLN A 118 -16.34 -4.68 -8.54
N GLN A 119 -17.21 -5.58 -8.96
CA GLN A 119 -17.90 -6.47 -8.04
C GLN A 119 -16.99 -7.63 -7.62
N GLN A 120 -17.09 -8.04 -6.35
CA GLN A 120 -16.50 -9.28 -5.85
C GLN A 120 -16.96 -10.48 -6.68
N LYS A 121 -16.05 -11.40 -6.96
CA LYS A 121 -16.37 -12.61 -7.75
C LYS A 121 -17.22 -13.59 -6.93
N ASN A 122 -16.92 -13.72 -5.64
CA ASN A 122 -17.57 -14.69 -4.76
C ASN A 122 -18.50 -14.01 -3.76
N LYS A 123 -19.66 -13.56 -4.23
CA LYS A 123 -20.76 -13.22 -3.32
C LYS A 123 -21.33 -14.52 -2.75
N ARG A 124 -20.85 -14.95 -1.58
CA ARG A 124 -21.66 -15.87 -0.77
C ARG A 124 -22.89 -15.11 -0.32
N CYS A 125 -23.99 -15.26 -1.07
CA CYS A 125 -25.30 -14.94 -0.53
C CYS A 125 -25.53 -15.88 0.65
N SER A 126 -25.33 -15.38 1.87
CA SER A 126 -25.94 -15.97 3.05
C SER A 126 -27.45 -15.91 2.82
N LYS A 127 -28.04 -17.07 2.53
CA LYS A 127 -29.47 -17.33 2.73
C LYS A 127 -29.76 -17.39 4.22
#